data_AF-A0A158KY35-F1
#
_entry.id   AF-A0A158KY35-F1
#
_cell.length_a   1.000
_cell.length_b   1.000
_cell.length_c   1.000
_cell.angle_alpha   90.00
_cell.angle_beta   90.00
_cell.angle_gamma   90.00
#
_symmetry.space_group_name_H-M   'P 1'
#
loop_
_entity.id
_entity.type
_entity.pdbx_description
1 polymer ?
#
loop_
_entity_poly.entity_id
_entity_poly.type
_entity_poly.pdbx_seq_one_letter_code
_entity_poly.pdbx_strand_id
1 'polypeptide(L)'
;MNHYLGKQLPHNPLALAALYRDGLGRQWKNQTEAARALANFGVRREHVNRAARIGSMPAEVLTLFRHVGMFDKTARELLSLQRTVGLDVLVQRAQAISPEGRSCADIVQLLSGQPTTVRPRQSFAVGASPLLRAAKYAEGVANKEWSTLADASARTGWDESRLSTAVSVAKLPAVITELFDANRFTTQRALDLLAIVKLMGLSKVVRNAKLLHERPTRRSSKEILNLLVAGDSAPDCEVSASRKGTKVTVSFSFDVSAARHCLIDVSQLQMLAASVLRNSVELPR
;
A
#
# COMPACT_ATOMS: atom_id res chain seq x y z
N MET A 1 -0.72 -22.17 -8.04
CA MET A 1 -2.17 -21.85 -8.01
C MET A 1 -2.59 -21.36 -6.61
N ASN A 2 -1.97 -20.30 -6.06
CA ASN A 2 -2.24 -19.87 -4.67
C ASN A 2 -2.46 -18.36 -4.59
N HIS A 3 -3.64 -17.83 -4.96
CA HIS A 3 -4.04 -16.44 -4.66
C HIS A 3 -5.57 -16.23 -4.54
N TYR A 4 -6.31 -17.10 -3.83
CA TYR A 4 -7.78 -16.95 -3.68
C TYR A 4 -8.32 -17.11 -2.25
N LEU A 5 -7.50 -16.85 -1.22
CA LEU A 5 -7.93 -16.94 0.18
C LEU A 5 -8.37 -15.58 0.69
N GLY A 6 -9.70 -15.40 0.85
CA GLY A 6 -10.25 -14.23 1.55
C GLY A 6 -11.69 -13.83 1.20
N LYS A 7 -12.32 -14.40 0.15
CA LYS A 7 -13.70 -14.08 -0.24
C LYS A 7 -14.56 -15.33 -0.30
N GLN A 8 -15.84 -15.22 0.08
CA GLN A 8 -16.80 -16.33 0.04
C GLN A 8 -16.87 -16.91 -1.38
N LEU A 9 -16.81 -18.24 -1.50
CA LEU A 9 -16.85 -19.00 -2.76
C LEU A 9 -17.87 -18.51 -3.81
N PRO A 10 -19.14 -18.16 -3.46
CA PRO A 10 -20.11 -17.63 -4.44
C PRO A 10 -19.71 -16.31 -5.10
N HIS A 11 -18.83 -15.52 -4.47
CA HIS A 11 -18.38 -14.22 -4.99
C HIS A 11 -17.06 -14.31 -5.76
N ASN A 12 -16.50 -15.51 -5.92
CA ASN A 12 -15.30 -15.77 -6.70
C ASN A 12 -15.62 -16.71 -7.89
N PRO A 13 -16.16 -16.18 -9.00
CA PRO A 13 -16.62 -16.97 -10.13
C PRO A 13 -15.51 -17.83 -10.79
N LEU A 14 -14.25 -17.38 -10.81
CA LEU A 14 -13.15 -18.16 -11.39
C LEU A 14 -12.76 -19.35 -10.51
N ALA A 15 -12.68 -19.14 -9.19
CA ALA A 15 -12.43 -20.25 -8.26
C ALA A 15 -13.57 -21.27 -8.29
N LEU A 16 -14.83 -20.79 -8.33
CA LEU A 16 -16.00 -21.65 -8.45
C LEU A 16 -16.03 -22.39 -9.81
N ALA A 17 -15.56 -21.77 -10.89
CA ALA A 17 -15.49 -22.39 -12.21
C ALA A 17 -14.46 -23.52 -12.27
N ALA A 18 -13.27 -23.30 -11.69
CA ALA A 18 -12.24 -24.31 -11.55
C ALA A 18 -12.76 -25.48 -10.70
N LEU A 19 -13.32 -25.17 -9.52
CA LEU A 19 -13.88 -26.18 -8.64
C LEU A 19 -14.98 -26.99 -9.32
N TYR A 20 -15.93 -26.32 -9.99
CA TYR A 20 -16.99 -26.99 -10.77
C TYR A 20 -16.43 -27.94 -11.83
N ARG A 21 -15.39 -27.52 -12.57
CA ARG A 21 -14.75 -28.33 -13.61
C ARG A 21 -14.05 -29.56 -13.03
N ASP A 22 -13.33 -29.39 -11.93
CA ASP A 22 -12.57 -30.47 -11.29
C ASP A 22 -13.46 -31.57 -10.70
N GLY A 23 -14.65 -31.18 -10.20
CA GLY A 23 -15.63 -32.13 -9.68
C GLY A 23 -16.58 -32.71 -10.74
N LEU A 24 -16.60 -32.19 -11.97
CA LEU A 24 -17.51 -32.65 -13.02
C LEU A 24 -17.19 -34.08 -13.45
N GLY A 25 -18.20 -34.96 -13.40
CA GLY A 25 -18.06 -36.38 -13.71
C GLY A 25 -17.57 -37.25 -12.54
N ARG A 26 -17.15 -36.64 -11.42
CA ARG A 26 -16.70 -37.35 -10.21
C ARG A 26 -17.60 -37.07 -9.01
N GLN A 27 -17.73 -35.79 -8.64
CA GLN A 27 -18.50 -35.33 -7.48
C GLN A 27 -19.91 -34.86 -7.86
N TRP A 28 -20.12 -34.46 -9.11
CA TRP A 28 -21.42 -34.08 -9.67
C TRP A 28 -21.45 -34.30 -11.18
N LYS A 29 -22.65 -34.52 -11.72
CA LYS A 29 -22.87 -34.73 -13.16
C LYS A 29 -23.32 -33.47 -13.89
N ASN A 30 -23.89 -32.50 -13.17
CA ASN A 30 -24.44 -31.27 -13.74
C ASN A 30 -24.36 -30.11 -12.73
N GLN A 31 -24.69 -28.89 -13.19
CA GLN A 31 -24.63 -27.68 -12.37
C GLN A 31 -25.62 -27.71 -11.18
N THR A 32 -26.73 -28.45 -11.30
CA THR A 32 -27.73 -28.57 -10.23
C THR A 32 -27.18 -29.40 -9.07
N GLU A 33 -26.53 -30.52 -9.37
CA GLU A 33 -25.87 -31.38 -8.38
C GLU A 33 -24.69 -30.66 -7.72
N ALA A 34 -23.87 -29.96 -8.51
CA ALA A 34 -22.77 -29.15 -7.97
C ALA A 34 -23.29 -28.08 -6.99
N ALA A 35 -24.38 -27.38 -7.33
CA ALA A 35 -24.96 -26.38 -6.45
C ALA A 35 -25.53 -26.98 -5.16
N ARG A 36 -26.13 -28.18 -5.21
CA ARG A 36 -26.59 -28.89 -4.01
C ARG A 36 -25.42 -29.29 -3.12
N ALA A 37 -24.36 -29.85 -3.69
CA ALA A 37 -23.17 -30.25 -2.96
C ALA A 37 -22.46 -29.05 -2.29
N LEU A 38 -22.52 -27.88 -2.91
CA LEU A 38 -21.87 -26.65 -2.43
C LEU A 38 -22.81 -25.72 -1.65
N ALA A 39 -24.04 -26.15 -1.35
CA ALA A 39 -25.04 -25.31 -0.69
C ALA A 39 -24.58 -24.82 0.68
N ASN A 40 -23.82 -25.65 1.42
CA ASN A 40 -23.24 -25.31 2.73
C ASN A 40 -22.23 -24.15 2.66
N PHE A 41 -21.70 -23.84 1.47
CA PHE A 41 -20.81 -22.71 1.20
C PHE A 41 -21.55 -21.48 0.64
N GLY A 42 -22.89 -21.47 0.69
CA GLY A 42 -23.72 -20.39 0.15
C GLY A 42 -23.79 -20.37 -1.38
N VAL A 43 -23.33 -21.43 -2.05
CA VAL A 43 -23.36 -21.53 -3.51
C VAL A 43 -24.77 -21.93 -3.97
N ARG A 44 -25.26 -21.25 -5.01
CA ARG A 44 -26.57 -21.48 -5.63
C ARG A 44 -26.36 -21.87 -7.09
N ARG A 45 -27.38 -22.47 -7.72
CA ARG A 45 -27.31 -22.90 -9.13
C ARG A 45 -26.91 -21.76 -10.07
N GLU A 46 -27.40 -20.55 -9.81
CA GLU A 46 -27.03 -19.34 -10.56
C GLU A 46 -25.53 -19.01 -10.49
N HIS A 47 -24.89 -19.22 -9.32
CA HIS A 47 -23.46 -19.01 -9.14
C HIS A 47 -22.66 -20.03 -9.97
N VAL A 48 -23.06 -21.31 -9.94
CA VAL A 48 -22.41 -22.37 -10.72
C VAL A 48 -22.59 -22.17 -12.21
N ASN A 49 -23.80 -21.84 -12.67
CA ASN A 49 -24.08 -21.55 -14.07
C ASN A 49 -23.23 -20.38 -14.59
N ARG A 50 -23.13 -19.31 -13.80
CA ARG A 50 -22.30 -18.14 -14.13
C ARG A 50 -20.82 -18.50 -14.19
N ALA A 51 -20.33 -19.19 -13.17
CA ALA A 51 -18.95 -19.65 -13.09
C ALA A 51 -18.59 -20.55 -14.28
N ALA A 52 -19.44 -21.53 -14.62
CA ALA A 52 -19.22 -22.40 -15.77
C ALA A 52 -19.10 -21.62 -17.10
N ARG A 53 -20.00 -20.66 -17.33
CA ARG A 53 -20.00 -19.82 -18.55
C ARG A 53 -18.82 -18.85 -18.62
N ILE A 54 -18.38 -18.34 -17.48
CA ILE A 54 -17.16 -17.51 -17.40
C ILE A 54 -15.92 -18.37 -17.62
N GLY A 55 -15.86 -19.54 -16.99
CA GLY A 55 -14.74 -20.47 -17.13
C GLY A 55 -14.56 -21.03 -18.53
N SER A 56 -15.59 -20.93 -19.39
CA SER A 56 -15.50 -21.27 -20.82
C SER A 56 -15.12 -20.09 -21.71
N MET A 57 -14.82 -18.90 -21.16
CA MET A 57 -14.35 -17.78 -21.97
C MET A 57 -12.93 -18.01 -22.48
N PRO A 58 -12.58 -17.43 -23.64
CA PRO A 58 -11.23 -17.45 -24.18
C PRO A 58 -10.20 -16.92 -23.19
N ALA A 59 -9.00 -17.50 -23.22
CA ALA A 59 -7.94 -17.19 -22.28
C ALA A 59 -7.54 -15.72 -22.34
N GLU A 60 -7.51 -15.13 -23.53
CA GLU A 60 -7.20 -13.74 -23.83
C GLU A 60 -8.06 -12.78 -23.00
N VAL A 61 -9.34 -13.13 -22.84
CA VAL A 61 -10.31 -12.34 -22.06
C VAL A 61 -10.08 -12.55 -20.57
N LEU A 62 -9.89 -13.81 -20.15
CA LEU A 62 -9.72 -14.16 -18.74
C LEU A 62 -8.39 -13.62 -18.16
N THR A 63 -7.33 -13.55 -18.97
CA THR A 63 -6.02 -13.04 -18.55
C THR A 63 -6.05 -11.57 -18.15
N LEU A 64 -6.95 -10.76 -18.73
CA LEU A 64 -7.11 -9.36 -18.35
C LEU A 64 -7.46 -9.19 -16.87
N PHE A 65 -8.18 -10.16 -16.30
CA PHE A 65 -8.65 -10.11 -14.91
C PHE A 65 -7.71 -10.80 -13.91
N ARG A 66 -6.55 -11.30 -14.36
CA ARG A 66 -5.63 -12.08 -13.52
C ARG A 66 -5.15 -11.32 -12.28
N HIS A 67 -4.83 -10.04 -12.44
CA HIS A 67 -4.25 -9.22 -11.36
C HIS A 67 -5.31 -8.47 -10.55
N VAL A 68 -6.40 -8.08 -11.20
CA VAL A 68 -7.48 -7.28 -10.57
C VAL A 68 -8.55 -8.14 -9.91
N GLY A 69 -8.58 -9.44 -10.25
CA GLY A 69 -9.60 -10.37 -9.83
C GLY A 69 -10.89 -10.25 -10.66
N MET A 70 -11.69 -11.31 -10.64
CA MET A 70 -13.01 -11.34 -11.26
C MET A 70 -14.07 -11.50 -10.18
N PHE A 71 -14.99 -10.54 -10.10
CA PHE A 71 -16.09 -10.54 -9.14
C PHE A 71 -17.41 -10.88 -9.80
N ASP A 72 -18.41 -11.22 -8.99
CA ASP A 72 -19.72 -11.60 -9.50
C ASP A 72 -20.38 -10.56 -10.41
N LYS A 73 -20.28 -9.27 -10.03
CA LYS A 73 -20.78 -8.15 -10.84
C LYS A 73 -20.07 -8.09 -12.20
N THR A 74 -18.74 -8.14 -12.19
CA THR A 74 -17.89 -8.14 -13.39
C THR A 74 -18.17 -9.34 -14.29
N ALA A 75 -18.37 -10.53 -13.72
CA ALA A 75 -18.76 -11.73 -14.46
C ALA A 75 -20.11 -11.56 -15.17
N ARG A 76 -21.11 -10.94 -14.50
CA ARG A 76 -22.39 -10.64 -15.13
C ARG A 76 -22.26 -9.64 -16.27
N GLU A 77 -21.49 -8.58 -16.07
CA GLU A 77 -21.22 -7.57 -17.10
C GLU A 77 -20.51 -8.20 -18.30
N LEU A 78 -19.50 -9.03 -18.07
CA LEU A 78 -18.75 -9.70 -19.14
C LEU A 78 -19.61 -10.68 -19.94
N LEU A 79 -20.48 -11.45 -19.28
CA LEU A 79 -21.45 -12.32 -19.95
C LEU A 79 -22.52 -11.53 -20.71
N SER A 80 -22.88 -10.34 -20.23
CA SER A 80 -23.77 -9.43 -20.95
C SER A 80 -23.09 -8.90 -22.20
N LEU A 81 -21.84 -8.43 -22.08
CA LEU A 81 -21.05 -7.95 -23.21
C LEU A 81 -20.85 -9.05 -24.26
N GLN A 82 -20.50 -10.26 -23.85
CA GLN A 82 -20.40 -11.41 -24.77
C GLN A 82 -21.69 -11.61 -25.58
N ARG A 83 -22.86 -11.44 -24.97
CA ARG A 83 -24.15 -11.54 -25.68
C ARG A 83 -24.40 -10.37 -26.62
N THR A 84 -23.95 -9.18 -26.26
CA THR A 84 -24.21 -7.95 -27.03
C THR A 84 -23.27 -7.78 -28.22
N VAL A 85 -21.97 -8.00 -28.04
CA VAL A 85 -20.95 -7.76 -29.07
C VAL A 85 -20.39 -9.05 -29.70
N GLY A 86 -20.72 -10.22 -29.14
CA GLY A 86 -20.22 -11.50 -29.62
C GLY A 86 -18.83 -11.86 -29.06
N LEU A 87 -18.46 -13.13 -29.19
CA LEU A 87 -17.20 -13.65 -28.64
C LEU A 87 -15.98 -13.12 -29.39
N ASP A 88 -16.02 -13.14 -30.73
CA ASP A 88 -14.86 -12.83 -31.59
C ASP A 88 -14.42 -11.37 -31.44
N VAL A 89 -15.39 -10.45 -31.43
CA VAL A 89 -15.14 -9.03 -31.18
C VAL A 89 -14.55 -8.80 -29.79
N LEU A 90 -15.00 -9.56 -28.80
CA LEU A 90 -14.54 -9.44 -27.42
C LEU A 90 -13.10 -9.97 -27.27
N VAL A 91 -12.72 -11.02 -27.99
CA VAL A 91 -11.32 -11.50 -28.08
C VAL A 91 -10.43 -10.50 -28.79
N GLN A 92 -10.86 -9.97 -29.94
CA GLN A 92 -10.11 -8.97 -30.69
C GLN A 92 -9.83 -7.72 -29.83
N ARG A 93 -10.84 -7.26 -29.08
CA ARG A 93 -10.67 -6.14 -28.14
C ARG A 93 -9.76 -6.51 -26.98
N ALA A 94 -9.88 -7.73 -26.45
CA ALA A 94 -9.03 -8.18 -25.35
C ALA A 94 -7.54 -8.15 -25.72
N GLN A 95 -7.19 -8.55 -26.94
CA GLN A 95 -5.82 -8.52 -27.45
C GLN A 95 -5.22 -7.10 -27.53
N ALA A 96 -6.07 -6.08 -27.73
CA ALA A 96 -5.65 -4.69 -27.82
C ALA A 96 -5.53 -3.98 -26.44
N ILE A 97 -5.92 -4.65 -25.34
CA ILE A 97 -5.95 -4.06 -24.01
C ILE A 97 -4.72 -4.48 -23.22
N SER A 98 -3.90 -3.51 -22.77
CA SER A 98 -2.94 -3.74 -21.68
C SER A 98 -3.68 -3.71 -20.33
N PRO A 99 -3.68 -4.80 -19.53
CA PRO A 99 -4.37 -4.87 -18.25
C PRO A 99 -3.62 -4.19 -17.10
N GLU A 100 -2.36 -3.80 -17.32
CA GLU A 100 -1.51 -3.23 -16.29
C GLU A 100 -2.07 -1.91 -15.77
N GLY A 101 -2.21 -1.83 -14.45
CA GLY A 101 -2.68 -0.62 -13.80
C GLY A 101 -4.17 -0.30 -14.03
N ARG A 102 -4.98 -1.17 -14.64
CA ARG A 102 -6.41 -0.90 -14.87
C ARG A 102 -7.28 -1.51 -13.79
N SER A 103 -8.46 -0.94 -13.52
CA SER A 103 -9.47 -1.58 -12.66
C SER A 103 -10.35 -2.57 -13.45
N CYS A 104 -11.08 -3.46 -12.78
CA CYS A 104 -12.03 -4.37 -13.45
C CYS A 104 -13.08 -3.60 -14.26
N ALA A 105 -13.54 -2.45 -13.75
CA ALA A 105 -14.53 -1.61 -14.42
C ALA A 105 -13.96 -1.00 -15.72
N ASP A 106 -12.71 -0.53 -15.69
CA ASP A 106 -12.05 0.03 -16.88
C ASP A 106 -11.87 -1.04 -17.96
N ILE A 107 -11.47 -2.24 -17.56
CA ILE A 107 -11.31 -3.37 -18.49
C ILE A 107 -12.65 -3.72 -19.16
N VAL A 108 -13.73 -3.82 -18.39
CA VAL A 108 -15.09 -4.07 -18.92
C VAL A 108 -15.53 -2.95 -19.86
N GLN A 109 -15.25 -1.70 -19.53
CA GLN A 109 -15.58 -0.55 -20.38
C GLN A 109 -14.83 -0.59 -21.71
N LEU A 110 -13.53 -0.90 -21.71
CA LEU A 110 -12.75 -1.06 -22.95
C LEU A 110 -13.26 -2.22 -23.80
N LEU A 111 -13.59 -3.36 -23.17
CA LEU A 111 -14.19 -4.50 -23.87
C LEU A 111 -15.55 -4.15 -24.48
N SER A 112 -16.29 -3.22 -23.89
CA SER A 112 -17.56 -2.73 -24.46
C SER A 112 -17.38 -1.88 -25.72
N GLY A 113 -16.16 -1.40 -26.02
CA GLY A 113 -15.86 -0.55 -27.16
C GLY A 113 -16.25 0.92 -26.94
N GLN A 114 -16.68 1.27 -25.73
CA GLN A 114 -16.92 2.65 -25.35
C GLN A 114 -15.57 3.36 -25.12
N PRO A 115 -15.38 4.59 -25.64
CA PRO A 115 -14.20 5.37 -25.31
C PRO A 115 -14.17 5.57 -23.79
N THR A 116 -13.08 5.15 -23.15
CA THR A 116 -12.84 5.44 -21.74
C THR A 116 -12.69 6.96 -21.57
N THR A 117 -13.73 7.62 -21.07
CA THR A 117 -13.64 9.00 -20.56
C THR A 117 -12.78 9.07 -19.30
N VAL A 118 -12.59 7.94 -18.64
CA VAL A 118 -11.69 7.76 -17.51
C VAL A 118 -10.35 7.27 -18.07
N ARG A 119 -9.38 8.19 -18.20
CA ARG A 119 -7.97 7.83 -18.42
C ARG A 119 -7.58 6.74 -17.43
N PRO A 120 -6.77 5.73 -17.83
CA PRO A 120 -6.37 4.65 -16.95
C PRO A 120 -5.85 5.27 -15.66
N ARG A 121 -6.60 5.10 -14.56
CA ARG A 121 -6.05 5.28 -13.23
C ARG A 121 -5.03 4.18 -13.12
N GLN A 122 -3.80 4.43 -13.59
CA GLN A 122 -2.67 3.56 -13.34
C GLN A 122 -2.78 3.21 -11.86
N SER A 123 -3.13 1.97 -11.57
CA SER A 123 -3.32 1.48 -10.21
C SER A 123 -1.93 1.35 -9.60
N PHE A 124 -1.25 2.48 -9.45
CA PHE A 124 -0.20 2.64 -8.48
C PHE A 124 -0.84 2.23 -7.17
N ALA A 125 -0.40 1.10 -6.65
CA ALA A 125 -0.98 0.46 -5.47
C ALA A 125 -1.47 1.52 -4.50
N VAL A 126 -2.76 1.49 -4.18
CA VAL A 126 -3.39 2.41 -3.22
C VAL A 126 -2.72 2.32 -1.82
N GLY A 127 -1.78 1.39 -1.64
CA GLY A 127 -0.87 1.25 -0.50
C GLY A 127 0.64 1.36 -0.80
N ALA A 128 1.08 1.94 -1.92
CA ALA A 128 2.51 2.18 -2.16
C ALA A 128 3.08 3.04 -1.03
N SER A 129 4.24 2.63 -0.51
CA SER A 129 4.91 3.37 0.55
C SER A 129 5.27 4.79 0.10
N PRO A 130 5.44 5.74 1.04
CA PRO A 130 5.84 7.10 0.70
C PRO A 130 7.14 7.14 -0.12
N LEU A 131 8.14 6.32 0.22
CA LEU A 131 9.43 6.32 -0.49
C LEU A 131 9.28 5.84 -1.93
N LEU A 132 8.51 4.77 -2.17
CA LEU A 132 8.23 4.28 -3.52
C LEU A 132 7.40 5.29 -4.33
N ARG A 133 6.42 5.95 -3.68
CA ARG A 133 5.61 6.98 -4.33
C ARG A 133 6.47 8.18 -4.77
N ALA A 134 7.41 8.59 -3.93
CA ALA A 134 8.33 9.68 -4.25
C ALA A 134 9.31 9.30 -5.38
N ALA A 135 9.86 8.08 -5.36
CA ALA A 135 10.73 7.58 -6.42
C ALA A 135 10.00 7.57 -7.78
N LYS A 136 8.77 7.07 -7.81
CA LYS A 136 7.94 7.11 -9.02
C LYS A 136 7.65 8.53 -9.46
N TYR A 137 7.29 9.43 -8.53
CA TYR A 137 7.12 10.85 -8.84
C TYR A 137 8.34 11.45 -9.52
N ALA A 138 9.54 11.19 -8.99
CA ALA A 138 10.78 11.67 -9.58
C ALA A 138 11.01 11.09 -11.00
N GLU A 139 10.73 9.81 -11.21
CA GLU A 139 10.81 9.15 -12.51
C GLU A 139 9.83 9.76 -13.52
N GLY A 140 8.56 9.95 -13.16
CA GLY A 140 7.56 10.54 -14.04
C GLY A 140 7.85 12.01 -14.36
N VAL A 141 8.45 12.77 -13.44
CA VAL A 141 8.95 14.12 -13.73
C VAL A 141 10.13 14.07 -14.71
N ALA A 142 11.08 13.15 -14.51
CA ALA A 142 12.24 12.98 -15.41
C ALA A 142 11.81 12.58 -16.83
N ASN A 143 10.80 11.71 -16.95
CA ASN A 143 10.22 11.27 -18.21
C ASN A 143 9.25 12.29 -18.84
N LYS A 144 9.09 13.48 -18.23
CA LYS A 144 8.13 14.53 -18.65
C LYS A 144 6.67 14.06 -18.69
N GLU A 145 6.35 12.99 -17.95
CA GLU A 145 4.99 12.50 -17.79
C GLU A 145 4.19 13.44 -16.88
N TRP A 146 4.85 14.10 -15.92
CA TRP A 146 4.25 15.01 -14.94
C TRP A 146 5.05 16.31 -14.83
N SER A 147 4.36 17.44 -14.75
CA SER A 147 4.99 18.75 -14.55
C SER A 147 4.86 19.26 -13.11
N THR A 148 3.81 18.85 -12.38
CA THR A 148 3.51 19.32 -11.03
C THR A 148 2.94 18.20 -10.16
N LEU A 149 2.91 18.41 -8.84
CA LEU A 149 2.25 17.50 -7.90
C LEU A 149 0.76 17.37 -8.21
N ALA A 150 0.08 18.46 -8.57
CA ALA A 150 -1.32 18.46 -8.94
C ALA A 150 -1.57 17.67 -10.24
N ASP A 151 -0.70 17.81 -11.23
CA ASP A 151 -0.75 17.04 -12.48
C ASP A 151 -0.52 15.54 -12.23
N ALA A 152 0.47 15.19 -11.41
CA ALA A 152 0.69 13.80 -11.00
C ALA A 152 -0.49 13.26 -10.20
N SER A 153 -1.03 14.00 -9.24
CA SER A 153 -2.22 13.65 -8.46
C SER A 153 -3.43 13.37 -9.36
N ALA A 154 -3.72 14.27 -10.30
CA ALA A 154 -4.84 14.13 -11.24
C ALA A 154 -4.70 12.91 -12.15
N ARG A 155 -3.47 12.60 -12.60
CA ARG A 155 -3.21 11.46 -13.50
C ARG A 155 -3.11 10.11 -12.79
N THR A 156 -2.56 10.09 -11.58
CA THR A 156 -2.34 8.86 -10.80
C THR A 156 -3.47 8.53 -9.84
N GLY A 157 -4.31 9.52 -9.50
CA GLY A 157 -5.30 9.42 -8.42
C GLY A 157 -4.68 9.39 -7.02
N TRP A 158 -3.38 9.70 -6.88
CA TRP A 158 -2.75 9.86 -5.57
C TRP A 158 -3.25 11.11 -4.87
N ASP A 159 -3.54 10.99 -3.58
CA ASP A 159 -3.80 12.16 -2.75
C ASP A 159 -2.57 13.10 -2.76
N GLU A 160 -2.80 14.36 -3.14
CA GLU A 160 -1.75 15.36 -3.31
C GLU A 160 -0.99 15.62 -2.01
N SER A 161 -1.68 15.62 -0.85
CA SER A 161 -1.06 15.79 0.46
C SER A 161 -0.14 14.62 0.81
N ARG A 162 -0.57 13.38 0.52
CA ARG A 162 0.28 12.18 0.67
C ARG A 162 1.46 12.18 -0.28
N LEU A 163 1.30 12.70 -1.50
CA LEU A 163 2.38 12.82 -2.47
C LEU A 163 3.40 13.89 -2.04
N SER A 164 2.93 15.05 -1.59
CA SER A 164 3.77 16.11 -1.03
C SER A 164 4.57 15.63 0.18
N THR A 165 3.93 14.86 1.07
CA THR A 165 4.59 14.22 2.21
C THR A 165 5.69 13.25 1.76
N ALA A 166 5.38 12.40 0.77
CA ALA A 166 6.33 11.44 0.21
C ALA A 166 7.56 12.14 -0.39
N VAL A 167 7.35 13.17 -1.21
CA VAL A 167 8.42 13.97 -1.82
C VAL A 167 9.25 14.69 -0.76
N SER A 168 8.62 15.20 0.30
CA SER A 168 9.31 15.85 1.42
C SER A 168 10.25 14.89 2.15
N VAL A 169 9.83 13.64 2.37
CA VAL A 169 10.71 12.62 2.97
C VAL A 169 11.83 12.23 2.03
N ALA A 170 11.58 12.09 0.72
CA ALA A 170 12.60 11.71 -0.24
C ALA A 170 13.70 12.79 -0.42
N LYS A 171 13.41 14.04 -0.06
CA LYS A 171 14.40 15.14 -0.01
C LYS A 171 15.32 15.06 1.21
N LEU A 172 15.02 14.24 2.21
CA LEU A 172 15.93 14.03 3.34
C LEU A 172 17.20 13.31 2.86
N PRO A 173 18.35 13.55 3.51
CA PRO A 173 19.60 12.85 3.21
C PRO A 173 19.43 11.32 3.19
N ALA A 174 20.13 10.66 2.26
CA ALA A 174 20.08 9.21 2.07
C ALA A 174 20.35 8.42 3.37
N VAL A 175 21.30 8.90 4.18
CA VAL A 175 21.60 8.38 5.52
C VAL A 175 20.36 8.23 6.41
N ILE A 176 19.33 9.06 6.25
CA ILE A 176 18.07 8.95 7.00
C ILE A 176 17.09 8.02 6.28
N THR A 177 16.91 8.19 4.97
CA THR A 177 15.88 7.45 4.21
C THR A 177 16.21 5.96 4.10
N GLU A 178 17.50 5.60 4.02
CA GLU A 178 17.99 4.22 3.95
C GLU A 178 17.81 3.42 5.24
N LEU A 179 17.55 4.08 6.38
CA LEU A 179 17.23 3.38 7.63
C LEU A 179 15.89 2.64 7.54
N PHE A 180 14.99 3.03 6.64
CA PHE A 180 13.64 2.52 6.57
C PHE A 180 13.46 1.52 5.43
N ASP A 181 12.84 0.37 5.73
CA ASP A 181 12.36 -0.55 4.70
C ASP A 181 11.27 0.12 3.87
N ALA A 182 11.55 0.33 2.59
CA ALA A 182 10.66 0.96 1.65
C ALA A 182 9.30 0.26 1.56
N ASN A 183 9.15 -1.03 1.85
CA ASN A 183 7.85 -1.71 1.79
C ASN A 183 7.01 -1.54 3.07
N ARG A 184 7.67 -1.27 4.21
CA ARG A 184 7.02 -1.18 5.53
C ARG A 184 6.88 0.25 6.04
N PHE A 185 7.49 1.21 5.36
CA PHE A 185 7.41 2.62 5.69
C PHE A 185 6.02 3.18 5.31
N THR A 186 5.25 3.62 6.30
CA THR A 186 3.89 4.13 6.08
C THR A 186 3.84 5.65 6.04
N THR A 187 2.76 6.23 5.51
CA THR A 187 2.55 7.68 5.51
C THR A 187 2.55 8.27 6.92
N GLN A 188 2.03 7.54 7.92
CA GLN A 188 2.10 8.00 9.30
C GLN A 188 3.55 8.11 9.79
N ARG A 189 4.41 7.13 9.46
CA ARG A 189 5.83 7.16 9.82
C ARG A 189 6.60 8.24 9.08
N ALA A 190 6.23 8.54 7.83
CA ALA A 190 6.74 9.69 7.10
C ALA A 190 6.43 11.02 7.82
N LEU A 191 5.18 11.19 8.28
CA LEU A 191 4.79 12.38 9.05
C LEU A 191 5.50 12.46 10.39
N ASP A 192 5.65 11.33 11.11
CA ASP A 192 6.39 11.27 12.36
C ASP A 192 7.86 11.69 12.15
N LEU A 193 8.51 11.18 11.10
CA LEU A 193 9.88 11.51 10.74
C LEU A 193 10.06 13.00 10.42
N LEU A 194 9.20 13.57 9.57
CA LEU A 194 9.25 14.99 9.24
C LEU A 194 9.04 15.87 10.48
N ALA A 195 8.17 15.44 11.40
CA ALA A 195 7.93 16.14 12.65
C ALA A 195 9.15 16.07 13.59
N ILE A 196 9.85 14.93 13.65
CA ILE A 196 11.11 14.76 14.38
C ILE A 196 12.21 15.66 13.79
N VAL A 197 12.36 15.68 12.46
CA VAL A 197 13.33 16.55 11.78
C VAL A 197 13.03 18.02 12.09
N LYS A 198 11.76 18.43 12.06
CA LYS A 198 11.34 19.80 12.40
C LYS A 198 11.61 20.13 13.88
N LEU A 199 11.45 19.17 14.79
CA LEU A 199 11.66 19.38 16.22
C LEU A 199 13.14 19.48 16.58
N MET A 200 13.97 18.58 16.03
CA MET A 200 15.37 18.39 16.47
C MET A 200 16.39 19.06 15.56
N GLY A 201 15.99 19.50 14.37
CA GLY A 201 16.88 19.98 13.32
C GLY A 201 17.50 18.84 12.50
N LEU A 202 17.72 19.10 11.21
CA LEU A 202 18.23 18.11 10.27
C LEU A 202 19.62 17.58 10.68
N SER A 203 20.52 18.48 11.07
CA SER A 203 21.89 18.15 11.47
C SER A 203 21.97 17.10 12.58
N LYS A 204 21.08 17.19 13.58
CA LYS A 204 21.04 16.25 14.70
C LYS A 204 20.49 14.88 14.27
N VAL A 205 19.42 14.88 13.48
CA VAL A 205 18.84 13.64 12.95
C VAL A 205 19.84 12.91 12.06
N VAL A 206 20.60 13.63 11.22
CA VAL A 206 21.68 13.04 10.40
C VAL A 206 22.77 12.42 11.28
N ARG A 207 23.22 13.11 12.33
CA ARG A 207 24.20 12.56 13.28
C ARG A 207 23.70 11.25 13.90
N ASN A 208 22.47 11.25 14.42
CA ASN A 208 21.87 10.07 15.05
C ASN A 208 21.67 8.93 14.03
N ALA A 209 21.32 9.25 12.79
CA ALA A 209 21.20 8.28 11.71
C ALA A 209 22.55 7.61 11.37
N LYS A 210 23.65 8.36 11.36
CA LYS A 210 25.00 7.80 11.15
C LYS A 210 25.37 6.79 12.24
N LEU A 211 25.12 7.13 13.52
CA LEU A 211 25.35 6.21 14.64
C LEU A 211 24.52 4.92 14.51
N LEU A 212 23.31 5.02 13.96
CA LEU A 212 22.47 3.84 13.71
C LEU A 212 23.00 2.94 12.59
N HIS A 213 23.61 3.52 11.55
CA HIS A 213 24.26 2.75 10.48
C HIS A 213 25.49 1.99 10.97
N GLU A 214 26.24 2.54 11.93
CA GLU A 214 27.40 1.86 12.54
C GLU A 214 27.00 0.62 13.35
N ARG A 215 25.72 0.50 13.74
CA ARG A 215 25.17 -0.65 14.47
C ARG A 215 24.04 -1.29 13.67
N PRO A 216 24.32 -2.02 12.57
CA PRO A 216 23.28 -2.61 11.74
C PRO A 216 22.57 -3.73 12.49
N THR A 217 21.35 -3.45 12.94
CA THR A 217 20.45 -4.43 13.59
C THR A 217 19.08 -4.33 12.94
N ARG A 218 18.36 -5.44 12.81
CA ARG A 218 16.96 -5.39 12.34
C ARG A 218 16.12 -4.62 13.35
N ARG A 219 15.52 -3.52 12.90
CA ARG A 219 14.69 -2.63 13.74
C ARG A 219 13.39 -2.30 13.01
N SER A 220 12.32 -2.09 13.77
CA SER A 220 11.07 -1.59 13.22
C SER A 220 11.17 -0.09 12.89
N SER A 221 10.32 0.42 11.98
CA SER A 221 10.29 1.87 11.69
C SER A 221 10.02 2.71 12.94
N LYS A 222 9.28 2.16 13.92
CA LYS A 222 9.01 2.84 15.19
C LYS A 222 10.27 2.93 16.06
N GLU A 223 11.00 1.83 16.20
CA GLU A 223 12.27 1.81 16.93
C GLU A 223 13.29 2.76 16.31
N ILE A 224 13.39 2.78 14.98
CA ILE A 224 14.28 3.71 14.27
C ILE A 224 13.91 5.16 14.62
N LEU A 225 12.63 5.53 14.58
CA LEU A 225 12.20 6.89 14.95
C LEU A 225 12.53 7.23 16.41
N ASN A 226 12.34 6.30 17.33
CA ASN A 226 12.70 6.48 18.74
C ASN A 226 14.21 6.72 18.89
N LEU A 227 15.04 5.92 18.21
CA LEU A 227 16.50 6.05 18.28
C LEU A 227 17.01 7.32 17.59
N LEU A 228 16.36 7.76 16.51
CA LEU A 228 16.65 9.05 15.88
C LEU A 228 16.40 10.21 16.85
N VAL A 229 15.45 10.06 17.78
CA VAL A 229 15.17 11.06 18.82
C VAL A 229 16.12 10.94 20.00
N ALA A 230 16.35 9.71 20.46
CA ALA A 230 17.17 9.41 21.62
C ALA A 230 18.65 9.72 21.39
N GLY A 231 19.16 9.47 20.18
CA GLY A 231 20.60 9.53 19.89
C GLY A 231 21.36 8.47 20.69
N ASP A 232 22.50 8.87 21.25
CA ASP A 232 23.23 8.07 22.25
C ASP A 232 22.50 8.20 23.59
N SER A 233 21.51 7.33 23.80
CA SER A 233 20.71 7.34 25.02
C SER A 233 21.55 6.79 26.19
N ALA A 234 21.48 7.43 27.35
CA ALA A 234 22.00 6.84 28.58
C ALA A 234 21.27 5.50 28.84
N PRO A 235 21.96 4.45 29.32
CA PRO A 235 21.43 3.09 29.41
C PRO A 235 20.15 2.96 30.26
N ASP A 236 19.87 3.94 31.12
CA ASP A 236 18.77 3.89 32.09
C ASP A 236 17.52 4.69 31.65
N CYS A 237 17.48 5.18 30.40
CA CYS A 237 16.38 6.01 29.90
C CYS A 237 15.88 5.57 28.52
N GLU A 238 14.65 5.07 28.46
CA GLU A 238 13.94 4.84 27.21
C GLU A 238 13.32 6.16 26.71
N VAL A 239 13.68 6.56 25.48
CA VAL A 239 13.11 7.73 24.82
C VAL A 239 12.20 7.28 23.70
N SER A 240 10.96 7.79 23.70
CA SER A 240 10.02 7.58 22.60
C SER A 240 9.46 8.88 22.07
N ALA A 241 9.13 8.91 20.79
CA ALA A 241 8.46 10.05 20.17
C ALA A 241 7.18 9.61 19.49
N SER A 242 6.13 10.41 19.70
CA SER A 242 4.84 10.20 19.06
C SER A 242 4.24 11.53 18.60
N ARG A 243 3.46 11.47 17.52
CA ARG A 243 2.74 12.61 16.98
C ARG A 243 1.25 12.44 17.19
N LYS A 244 0.58 13.44 17.76
CA LYS A 244 -0.89 13.52 17.86
C LYS A 244 -1.36 14.84 17.25
N GLY A 245 -1.93 14.77 16.05
CA GLY A 245 -2.28 15.96 15.28
C GLY A 245 -1.03 16.79 14.95
N THR A 246 -1.01 18.05 15.39
CA THR A 246 0.11 18.98 15.20
C THR A 246 1.15 18.93 16.31
N LYS A 247 0.91 18.15 17.38
CA LYS A 247 1.81 18.05 18.54
C LYS A 247 2.74 16.86 18.40
N VAL A 248 4.03 17.07 18.68
CA VAL A 248 5.02 16.01 18.90
C VAL A 248 5.23 15.89 20.40
N THR A 249 5.11 14.67 20.93
CA THR A 249 5.38 14.35 22.32
C THR A 249 6.62 13.48 22.37
N VAL A 250 7.64 13.94 23.10
CA VAL A 250 8.81 13.14 23.46
C VAL A 250 8.61 12.68 24.90
N SER A 251 8.62 11.37 25.12
CA SER A 251 8.45 10.76 26.42
C SER A 251 9.74 10.09 26.86
N PHE A 252 10.12 10.32 28.11
CA PHE A 252 11.26 9.71 28.77
C PHE A 252 10.73 8.74 29.82
N SER A 253 11.13 7.48 29.75
CA SER A 253 10.72 6.42 30.66
C SER A 253 11.96 5.81 31.30
N PHE A 254 11.91 5.57 32.60
CA PHE A 254 13.03 5.08 33.40
C PHE A 254 12.60 3.84 34.16
N ASP A 255 13.48 2.86 34.28
CA ASP A 255 13.19 1.65 35.04
C ASP A 255 13.25 1.95 36.55
N VAL A 256 12.11 1.81 37.22
CA VAL A 256 11.95 2.05 38.66
C VAL A 256 12.80 1.07 39.48
N SER A 257 13.10 -0.12 38.95
CA SER A 257 13.87 -1.16 39.64
C SER A 257 15.39 -1.00 39.50
N ALA A 258 15.85 -0.38 38.41
CA ALA A 258 17.25 -0.02 38.18
C ALA A 258 17.63 1.31 38.87
N ALA A 259 16.66 2.20 39.08
CA ALA A 259 16.83 3.49 39.76
C ALA A 259 16.96 3.35 41.28
N ARG A 260 17.97 2.61 41.77
CA ARG A 260 18.41 2.71 43.16
C ARG A 260 19.07 4.07 43.37
N HIS A 261 18.29 5.04 43.81
CA HIS A 261 18.67 6.42 44.14
C HIS A 261 18.96 7.32 42.94
N CYS A 262 17.91 7.79 42.26
CA CYS A 262 17.83 9.15 41.75
C CYS A 262 16.40 9.40 41.23
N LEU A 263 15.58 10.05 42.05
CA LEU A 263 14.47 10.83 41.50
C LEU A 263 15.11 11.83 40.54
N ILE A 264 14.64 11.84 39.29
CA ILE A 264 15.19 12.68 38.23
C ILE A 264 15.21 14.14 38.72
N ASP A 265 16.40 14.70 38.96
CA ASP A 265 16.51 16.08 39.40
C ASP A 265 16.15 17.02 38.24
N VAL A 266 15.67 18.23 38.56
CA VAL A 266 15.31 19.28 37.60
C VAL A 266 16.46 19.55 36.64
N SER A 267 17.71 19.46 37.09
CA SER A 267 18.90 19.60 36.24
C SER A 267 19.06 18.46 35.22
N GLN A 268 18.68 17.23 35.57
CA GLN A 268 18.67 16.10 34.63
C GLN A 268 17.53 16.23 33.61
N LEU A 269 16.35 16.67 34.03
CA LEU A 269 15.25 17.03 33.12
C LEU A 269 15.65 18.19 32.19
N GLN A 270 16.32 19.21 32.71
CA GLN A 270 16.84 20.32 31.91
C GLN A 270 17.94 19.87 30.96
N MET A 271 18.80 18.94 31.34
CA MET A 271 19.81 18.34 30.46
C MET A 271 19.19 17.51 29.35
N LEU A 272 18.14 16.72 29.63
CA LEU A 272 17.41 15.94 28.63
C LEU A 272 16.61 16.85 27.69
N ALA A 273 15.92 17.86 28.25
CA ALA A 273 15.24 18.89 27.48
C ALA A 273 16.23 19.70 26.63
N ALA A 274 17.38 20.10 27.20
CA ALA A 274 18.44 20.79 26.48
C ALA A 274 19.10 19.88 25.44
N SER A 275 19.24 18.58 25.68
CA SER A 275 19.74 17.66 24.65
C SER A 275 18.78 17.65 23.46
N VAL A 276 17.47 17.55 23.70
CA VAL A 276 16.43 17.57 22.65
C VAL A 276 16.34 18.94 21.97
N LEU A 277 16.49 20.05 22.70
CA LEU A 277 16.18 21.40 22.24
C LEU A 277 17.39 22.29 21.87
N ARG A 278 18.63 21.95 22.26
CA ARG A 278 19.81 22.84 22.08
C ARG A 278 20.11 23.23 20.63
N ASN A 279 19.53 22.54 19.64
CA ASN A 279 19.70 22.87 18.22
C ASN A 279 18.37 23.10 17.47
N SER A 280 17.24 23.33 18.16
CA SER A 280 15.94 23.60 17.52
C SER A 280 15.82 25.00 16.91
N VAL A 281 16.90 25.79 16.92
CA VAL A 281 16.95 27.13 16.33
C VAL A 281 17.98 27.13 15.19
N GLU A 282 17.62 26.54 14.05
CA GLU A 282 18.10 27.10 12.78
C GLU A 282 17.22 28.34 12.52
N LEU A 283 17.75 29.52 12.87
CA LEU A 283 17.16 30.77 12.40
C LEU A 283 17.19 30.73 10.87
N PRO A 284 16.05 30.91 10.18
CA PRO A 284 16.06 31.05 8.74
C PRO A 284 16.91 32.29 8.39
N ARG A 285 17.87 32.13 7.48
CA ARG A 285 18.43 33.25 6.72
C ARG A 285 17.41 33.68 5.68
#